data_AF-W2HBQ8-F1
#
_entry.id   AF-W2HBQ8-F1
#
_cell.length_a   1.000
_cell.length_b   1.000
_cell.length_c   1.000
_cell.angle_alpha   90.00
_cell.angle_beta   90.00
_cell.angle_gamma   90.00
#
_symmetry.space_group_name_H-M   'P 1'
#
loop_
_entity.id
_entity.type
_entity.pdbx_description
1 polymer ?
#
loop_
_entity_poly.entity_id
_entity_poly.type
_entity_poly.pdbx_seq_one_letter_code
_entity_poly.pdbx_strand_id
1 'polypeptide(L)' 'MTGLSYEELDAMTFIEAANQLALAAADESTILENLDIKHHAYFFAITDTIRMVSDPQDTCIYSSK' A
#
# COMPACT_ATOMS: atom_id res chain seq x y z
N MET A 1 8.22 12.47 0.44
CA MET A 1 6.84 12.11 0.85
C MET A 1 5.90 12.87 -0.04
N THR A 2 5.14 12.16 -0.89
CA THR A 2 4.12 12.60 -1.88
C THR A 2 4.35 13.81 -2.80
N GLY A 3 5.14 14.82 -2.42
CA GLY A 3 5.31 16.07 -3.17
C GLY A 3 4.20 17.10 -2.91
N LEU A 4 3.20 16.74 -2.10
CA LEU A 4 2.05 17.56 -1.76
C LEU A 4 2.20 18.21 -0.38
N SER A 5 1.55 19.35 -0.20
CA SER A 5 1.43 20.00 1.11
C SER A 5 0.47 19.24 2.03
N TYR A 6 0.52 19.54 3.32
CA TYR A 6 -0.43 18.97 4.27
C TYR A 6 -1.85 19.49 4.04
N GLU A 7 -2.00 20.75 3.63
CA GLU A 7 -3.31 21.31 3.27
C GLU A 7 -3.92 20.59 2.06
N GLU A 8 -3.11 20.23 1.07
CA GLU A 8 -3.55 19.46 -0.10
C GLU A 8 -3.98 18.04 0.29
N LEU A 9 -3.24 17.39 1.19
CA LEU A 9 -3.57 16.04 1.68
C LEU A 9 -4.82 16.03 2.56
N ASP A 10 -5.01 17.04 3.41
CA ASP A 10 -6.17 17.14 4.32
C ASP A 10 -7.47 17.46 3.58
N ALA A 11 -7.37 18.10 2.41
CA ALA A 11 -8.50 18.34 1.52
C ALA A 11 -8.98 17.08 0.77
N MET A 12 -8.18 16.00 0.75
CA MET A 12 -8.51 14.74 0.09
C MET A 12 -9.25 13.79 1.04
N THR A 13 -10.01 12.84 0.47
CA THR A 13 -10.46 11.69 1.27
C THR A 13 -9.26 10.85 1.69
N PHE A 14 -9.42 10.08 2.77
CA PHE A 14 -8.34 9.21 3.26
C PHE A 14 -7.76 8.28 2.18
N ILE A 15 -8.62 7.69 1.34
CA ILE A 15 -8.19 6.80 0.26
C ILE A 15 -7.42 7.56 -0.83
N GLU A 16 -7.89 8.74 -1.21
CA GLU A 16 -7.19 9.59 -2.19
C GLU A 16 -5.82 10.03 -1.69
N ALA A 17 -5.73 10.46 -0.43
CA ALA A 17 -4.46 10.82 0.21
C ALA A 17 -3.50 9.63 0.31
N ALA A 18 -4.00 8.44 0.67
CA ALA A 18 -3.21 7.21 0.72
C ALA A 18 -2.67 6.80 -0.66
N ASN A 19 -3.48 6.97 -1.71
CA ASN A 19 -3.07 6.67 -3.09
C ASN A 19 -1.92 7.56 -3.60
N GLN A 20 -1.74 8.76 -3.04
CA GLN A 20 -0.60 9.63 -3.39
C GLN A 20 0.76 9.00 -3.06
N LEU A 21 0.81 8.07 -2.08
CA LEU A 21 2.05 7.38 -1.74
C LEU A 21 2.55 6.52 -2.91
N ALA A 22 1.65 5.85 -3.63
CA ALA A 22 2.00 5.04 -4.78
C ALA A 22 2.51 5.90 -5.95
N LEU A 23 1.89 7.06 -6.19
CA LEU A 23 2.35 8.03 -7.19
C LEU A 23 3.75 8.56 -6.85
N ALA A 24 3.99 8.86 -5.56
CA ALA A 24 5.29 9.29 -5.09
C ALA A 24 6.38 8.23 -5.27
N ALA A 25 6.05 6.96 -4.98
CA ALA A 25 6.96 5.83 -5.14
C ALA A 25 7.26 5.48 -6.61
N ALA A 26 6.45 5.97 -7.54
CA ALA A 26 6.69 5.87 -8.98
C ALA A 26 7.56 7.00 -9.53
N ASP A 27 7.77 8.08 -8.77
CA ASP A 27 8.62 9.20 -9.16
C ASP A 27 10.06 8.97 -8.70
N GLU A 28 10.97 8.79 -9.68
CA GLU A 28 12.40 8.55 -9.49
C GLU A 28 13.14 9.70 -8.79
N SER A 29 12.55 10.89 -8.72
CA SER A 29 13.11 12.02 -7.98
C SER A 29 12.93 11.90 -6.47
N THR A 30 12.08 10.98 -6.00
CA THR A 30 11.85 10.74 -4.58
C THR A 30 12.70 9.58 -4.06
N ILE A 31 12.86 9.50 -2.73
CA ILE A 31 13.51 8.37 -2.06
C ILE A 31 12.57 7.16 -1.91
N LEU A 32 11.31 7.28 -2.32
CA LEU A 32 10.33 6.20 -2.20
C LEU A 32 10.47 5.29 -3.41
N GLU A 33 10.49 3.98 -3.17
CA GLU A 33 10.53 2.98 -4.23
C GLU A 33 9.27 2.13 -4.19
N ASN A 34 8.80 1.72 -5.36
CA ASN A 34 7.84 0.64 -5.45
C ASN A 34 8.46 -0.64 -4.92
N LEU A 35 7.77 -1.29 -3.98
CA LEU A 35 8.19 -2.59 -3.47
C LEU A 35 7.95 -3.66 -4.55
N ASP A 36 8.93 -3.83 -5.44
CA ASP A 36 8.91 -4.89 -6.43
C ASP A 36 9.44 -6.19 -5.83
N ILE A 37 8.53 -7.12 -5.60
CA ILE A 37 8.82 -8.38 -4.91
C ILE A 37 9.42 -9.36 -5.92
N LYS A 38 10.75 -9.37 -6.04
CA LYS A 38 11.48 -10.32 -6.92
C LYS A 38 11.19 -11.80 -6.64
N HIS A 39 10.79 -12.14 -5.40
CA HIS A 39 10.48 -13.50 -4.97
C HIS A 39 9.07 -13.60 -4.38
N HIS A 40 8.06 -13.50 -5.25
CA HIS A 40 6.64 -13.48 -4.91
C HIS A 40 6.19 -14.62 -3.97
N ALA A 41 6.76 -15.82 -4.11
CA ALA A 41 6.37 -17.00 -3.31
C ALA A 41 6.67 -16.82 -1.81
N TYR A 42 7.82 -16.24 -1.45
CA TYR A 42 8.17 -15.98 -0.05
C TYR A 42 7.30 -14.88 0.56
N PHE A 43 7.03 -13.84 -0.22
CA PHE A 43 6.23 -12.73 0.25
C PHE A 43 4.78 -13.15 0.51
N PHE A 44 4.18 -13.94 -0.39
CA PHE A 44 2.82 -14.45 -0.19
C PHE A 44 2.73 -15.31 1.08
N ALA A 45 3.59 -16.31 1.24
CA ALA A 45 3.50 -17.24 2.37
C ALA A 45 3.74 -16.56 3.72
N ILE A 46 4.74 -15.67 3.81
CA ILE A 46 5.06 -14.97 5.07
C ILE A 46 4.00 -13.91 5.38
N THR A 47 3.58 -13.13 4.38
CA THR A 47 2.60 -12.05 4.60
C THR A 47 1.24 -12.59 4.97
N ASP A 48 0.78 -13.68 4.33
CA ASP A 48 -0.49 -14.31 4.70
C ASP A 48 -0.45 -14.93 6.10
N THR A 49 0.68 -15.56 6.45
CA THR A 49 0.86 -16.10 7.81
C THR A 49 0.82 -14.97 8.85
N ILE A 50 1.51 -13.86 8.60
CA ILE A 50 1.51 -12.70 9.51
C ILE A 50 0.12 -12.06 9.55
N ARG A 51 -0.55 -11.87 8.41
CA ARG A 51 -1.92 -11.34 8.35
C ARG A 51 -2.89 -12.18 9.16
N MET A 52 -2.84 -13.50 9.03
CA MET A 52 -3.72 -14.39 9.79
C MET A 52 -3.49 -14.31 11.32
N VAL A 53 -2.26 -14.03 11.75
CA VAL A 53 -1.94 -13.82 13.17
C VAL A 53 -2.36 -12.43 13.64
N SER A 54 -2.11 -11.39 12.85
CA SER A 54 -2.37 -9.99 13.19
C SER A 54 -3.85 -9.62 13.09
N ASP A 55 -4.54 -10.14 12.08
CA ASP A 55 -5.98 -10.00 11.87
C ASP A 55 -6.62 -11.37 11.56
N PRO A 56 -6.90 -12.17 12.59
CA PRO A 56 -7.59 -13.46 12.41
C PRO A 56 -9.02 -13.32 11.87
N GLN A 57 -9.56 -12.10 11.80
CA GLN A 57 -10.92 -11.82 11.33
C GLN A 57 -10.95 -11.38 9.86
N ASP A 58 -9.79 -11.26 9.20
CA ASP A 58 -9.68 -10.98 7.76
C ASP A 58 -10.13 -12.20 6.92
N THR A 59 -11.45 -12.40 6.93
CA THR A 59 -12.17 -13.51 6.29
C THR A 59 -12.91 -13.04 5.04
N CYS A 60 -12.71 -11.78 4.64
CA CYS A 60 -13.45 -11.17 3.56
C CYS A 60 -12.91 -11.63 2.20
N ILE A 61 -13.58 -12.61 1.59
CA ILE A 61 -13.22 -13.07 0.24
C ILE A 61 -13.80 -12.07 -0.76
N TYR A 62 -12.94 -11.28 -1.39
CA TYR A 62 -13.37 -10.37 -2.46
C TYR A 62 -13.86 -11.20 -3.66
N SER A 63 -15.18 -11.21 -3.87
CA SER A 63 -15.79 -11.77 -5.07
C SER A 63 -15.71 -10.71 -6.17
N SER A 64 -14.79 -10.88 -7.11
CA SER A 64 -14.79 -10.13 -8.35
C SER A 64 -16.03 -10.51 -9.17
N LYS A 65 -16.94 -9.56 -9.34
CA LYS A 65 -17.99 -9.62 -10.37
C LYS A 65 -17.44 -9.17 -11.72
#